data_AF-A0A840SD64-F1
#
_entry.id   AF-A0A840SD64-F1
#
_cell.length_a   1.000
_cell.length_b   1.000
_cell.length_c   1.000
_cell.angle_alpha   90.00
_cell.angle_beta   90.00
_cell.angle_gamma   90.00
#
_symmetry.space_group_name_H-M   'P 1'
#
loop_
_entity.id
_entity.type
_entity.pdbx_description
1 polymer ?
#
loop_
_entity_poly.entity_id
_entity_poly.type
_entity_poly.pdbx_seq_one_letter_code
_entity_poly.pdbx_strand_id
1 'polypeptide(L)'
;MFDFLKKFTSKKIQEDPNSFLSQIKNHMVTLKEKSVALPEIYSAEKKKIEETCDVVAALLPESNPTALKFEHNILEKLTMTHYSCSQAITGRNGDEFKKDVASLAHAVKQRTVFEK
;
A
#
# COMPACT_ATOMS: atom_id res chain seq x y z
N MET A 1 -44.81 7.58 -19.46
CA MET A 1 -44.00 6.63 -20.25
C MET A 1 -42.54 6.95 -19.96
N PHE A 2 -41.75 5.93 -19.65
CA PHE A 2 -40.46 6.01 -18.95
C PHE A 2 -39.36 6.81 -19.67
N ASP A 3 -38.77 7.80 -19.00
CA ASP A 3 -37.49 8.40 -19.37
C ASP A 3 -36.56 8.53 -18.13
N PHE A 4 -36.49 7.45 -17.35
CA PHE A 4 -35.70 7.35 -16.11
C PHE A 4 -34.27 6.79 -16.33
N LEU A 5 -33.80 6.64 -17.58
CA LEU A 5 -32.65 5.78 -17.90
C LEU A 5 -31.56 6.42 -18.78
N LYS A 6 -31.35 7.74 -18.72
CA LYS A 6 -30.28 8.38 -19.52
C LYS A 6 -29.42 9.41 -18.80
N LYS A 7 -29.02 9.14 -17.54
CA LYS A 7 -27.89 9.87 -16.94
C LYS A 7 -27.12 9.10 -15.86
N PHE A 8 -27.03 7.77 -16.03
CA PHE A 8 -26.16 6.88 -15.24
C PHE A 8 -24.91 6.46 -16.02
N THR A 9 -24.33 7.37 -16.80
CA THR A 9 -23.07 7.10 -17.49
C THR A 9 -22.02 8.12 -17.08
N SER A 10 -20.90 7.60 -16.60
CA SER A 10 -19.70 8.32 -16.18
C SER A 10 -19.74 8.95 -14.78
N LYS A 11 -19.98 8.15 -13.75
CA LYS A 11 -19.14 8.29 -12.55
C LYS A 11 -17.72 7.90 -12.97
N LYS A 12 -16.94 8.88 -13.45
CA LYS A 12 -15.49 8.84 -13.20
C LYS A 12 -15.38 8.61 -11.70
N ILE A 13 -14.86 7.47 -11.29
CA ILE A 13 -14.43 7.29 -9.91
C ILE A 13 -13.29 8.31 -9.77
N GLN A 14 -13.62 9.54 -9.38
CA GLN A 14 -12.64 10.47 -8.87
C GLN A 14 -12.07 9.74 -7.66
N GLU A 15 -10.83 9.27 -7.75
CA GLU A 15 -10.10 8.78 -6.59
C GLU A 15 -10.16 9.92 -5.56
N ASP A 16 -10.94 9.72 -4.51
CA ASP A 16 -11.01 10.69 -3.43
C ASP A 16 -9.58 10.77 -2.85
N PRO A 17 -8.95 11.95 -2.84
CA PRO A 17 -7.59 12.09 -2.31
C PRO A 17 -7.50 11.67 -0.84
N ASN A 18 -8.63 11.61 -0.11
CA ASN A 18 -8.71 11.12 1.26
C ASN A 18 -9.03 9.63 1.37
N SER A 19 -9.23 8.91 0.26
CA SER A 19 -9.43 7.45 0.29
C SER A 19 -8.19 6.75 0.86
N PHE A 20 -8.40 5.66 1.61
CA PHE A 20 -7.29 4.89 2.17
C PHE A 20 -6.37 4.37 1.07
N LEU A 21 -6.90 3.94 -0.08
CA LEU A 21 -6.10 3.50 -1.22
C LEU A 21 -5.16 4.59 -1.76
N SER A 22 -5.65 5.83 -1.93
CA SER A 22 -4.80 6.96 -2.36
C SER A 22 -3.67 7.21 -1.37
N GLN A 23 -3.98 7.18 -0.06
CA GLN A 23 -2.99 7.30 1.00
C GLN A 23 -1.96 6.16 0.95
N ILE A 24 -2.40 4.91 0.77
CA ILE A 24 -1.50 3.75 0.65
C ILE A 24 -0.55 3.91 -0.53
N LYS A 25 -1.07 4.28 -1.72
CA LYS A 25 -0.26 4.50 -2.93
C LYS A 25 0.80 5.56 -2.67
N ASN A 26 0.41 6.73 -2.15
CA ASN A 26 1.33 7.82 -1.85
C ASN A 26 2.38 7.42 -0.81
N HIS A 27 1.96 6.78 0.28
CA HIS A 27 2.87 6.35 1.34
C HIS A 27 3.83 5.26 0.87
N MET A 28 3.41 4.37 -0.04
CA MET A 28 4.29 3.37 -0.65
C MET A 28 5.35 3.99 -1.54
N VAL A 29 4.99 4.98 -2.36
CA VAL A 29 5.97 5.71 -3.18
C VAL A 29 7.03 6.35 -2.28
N THR A 30 6.61 7.04 -1.21
CA THR A 30 7.54 7.62 -0.23
C THR A 30 8.40 6.55 0.46
N LEU A 31 7.85 5.37 0.75
CA LEU A 31 8.63 4.27 1.36
C LEU A 31 9.69 3.74 0.39
N LYS A 32 9.33 3.59 -0.90
CA LYS A 32 10.24 3.19 -1.97
C LYS A 32 11.37 4.19 -2.15
N GLU A 33 11.06 5.49 -2.16
CA GLU A 33 12.10 6.54 -2.23
C GLU A 33 13.04 6.49 -1.03
N LYS A 34 12.50 6.33 0.19
CA LYS A 34 13.32 6.17 1.39
C LYS A 34 14.18 4.91 1.37
N SER A 35 13.66 3.79 0.84
CA SER A 35 14.39 2.52 0.82
C SER A 35 15.66 2.58 -0.04
N VAL A 36 15.77 3.53 -0.97
CA VAL A 36 17.00 3.78 -1.73
C VAL A 36 18.19 4.04 -0.81
N ALA A 37 17.98 4.79 0.28
CA ALA A 37 19.01 5.14 1.27
C ALA A 37 19.41 3.97 2.18
N LEU A 38 18.74 2.81 2.11
CA LEU A 38 19.14 1.66 2.92
C LEU A 38 20.49 1.08 2.45
N PRO A 39 21.29 0.52 3.36
CA PRO A 39 22.50 -0.22 3.01
C PRO A 39 22.22 -1.42 2.08
N GLU A 40 23.24 -1.89 1.35
CA GLU A 40 23.13 -2.98 0.37
C GLU A 40 22.73 -4.32 1.00
N ILE A 41 22.99 -4.51 2.30
CA ILE A 41 22.57 -5.69 3.08
C ILE A 41 21.04 -5.89 3.09
N TYR A 42 20.27 -4.84 2.73
CA TYR A 42 18.82 -4.87 2.62
C TYR A 42 18.31 -4.95 1.17
N SER A 43 19.15 -5.38 0.22
CA SER A 43 18.78 -5.47 -1.21
C SER A 43 17.54 -6.33 -1.46
N ALA A 44 17.37 -7.41 -0.71
CA ALA A 44 16.18 -8.26 -0.77
C ALA A 44 14.91 -7.51 -0.36
N GLU A 45 14.99 -6.71 0.71
CA GLU A 45 13.88 -5.91 1.22
C GLU A 45 13.56 -4.75 0.29
N LYS A 46 14.57 -4.10 -0.32
CA LYS A 46 14.36 -3.09 -1.37
C LYS A 46 13.54 -3.66 -2.52
N LYS A 47 13.96 -4.82 -3.06
CA LYS A 47 13.23 -5.50 -4.13
C LYS A 47 11.79 -5.86 -3.72
N LYS A 48 11.61 -6.32 -2.49
CA LYS A 48 10.27 -6.66 -1.96
C LYS A 48 9.37 -5.44 -1.79
N ILE A 49 9.94 -4.28 -1.41
CA ILE A 49 9.22 -3.00 -1.37
C ILE A 49 8.81 -2.58 -2.78
N GLU A 50 9.67 -2.75 -3.78
CA GLU A 50 9.35 -2.46 -5.19
C GLU A 50 8.20 -3.35 -5.70
N GLU A 51 8.30 -4.66 -5.51
CA GLU A 51 7.24 -5.61 -5.88
C GLU A 51 5.92 -5.27 -5.19
N THR A 52 5.96 -4.90 -3.89
CA THR A 52 4.77 -4.52 -3.13
C THR A 52 4.18 -3.21 -3.65
N CYS A 53 5.03 -2.25 -4.05
CA CYS A 53 4.60 -0.98 -4.64
C CYS A 53 3.87 -1.21 -5.98
N ASP A 54 4.36 -2.11 -6.83
CA ASP A 54 3.73 -2.44 -8.10
C ASP A 54 2.35 -3.10 -7.89
N VAL A 55 2.24 -3.98 -6.89
CA VAL A 55 0.96 -4.59 -6.51
C VAL A 55 -0.04 -3.53 -6.01
N VAL A 56 0.41 -2.62 -5.13
CA VAL A 56 -0.43 -1.53 -4.62
C VAL A 56 -0.88 -0.58 -5.73
N ALA A 57 -0.02 -0.31 -6.72
CA ALA A 57 -0.37 0.53 -7.86
C ALA A 57 -1.48 -0.10 -8.71
N ALA A 58 -1.53 -1.43 -8.78
CA ALA A 58 -2.55 -2.18 -9.51
C ALA A 58 -3.90 -2.32 -8.75
N LEU A 59 -3.94 -2.02 -7.45
CA LEU A 59 -5.17 -2.10 -6.66
C LEU A 59 -6.22 -1.10 -7.14
N LEU A 60 -7.48 -1.55 -7.20
CA LEU A 60 -8.62 -0.75 -7.56
C LEU A 60 -9.38 -0.24 -6.32
N PRO A 61 -9.93 0.97 -6.37
CA PRO A 61 -10.74 1.50 -5.26
C PRO A 61 -12.00 0.67 -5.09
N GLU A 62 -12.16 0.07 -3.90
CA GLU A 62 -13.37 -0.68 -3.52
C GLU A 62 -14.05 -0.03 -2.33
N SER A 63 -15.38 0.06 -2.37
CA SER A 63 -16.19 0.62 -1.28
C SER A 63 -16.71 -0.45 -0.30
N ASN A 64 -16.18 -1.68 -0.36
CA ASN A 64 -16.59 -2.75 0.54
C ASN A 64 -16.01 -2.52 1.95
N PRO A 65 -16.81 -2.61 3.03
CA PRO A 65 -16.30 -2.49 4.41
C PRO A 65 -15.11 -3.41 4.74
N THR A 66 -15.06 -4.60 4.13
CA THR A 66 -13.93 -5.53 4.28
C THR A 66 -12.67 -5.04 3.59
N ALA A 67 -12.80 -4.49 2.38
CA ALA A 67 -11.70 -3.85 1.66
C ALA A 67 -11.12 -2.67 2.44
N LEU A 68 -11.97 -1.83 3.03
CA LEU A 68 -11.55 -0.72 3.89
C LEU A 68 -10.79 -1.18 5.13
N LYS A 69 -11.17 -2.30 5.76
CA LYS A 69 -10.42 -2.89 6.88
C LYS A 69 -9.03 -3.36 6.46
N PHE A 70 -8.93 -4.00 5.29
CA PHE A 70 -7.62 -4.39 4.75
C PHE A 70 -6.76 -3.17 4.41
N GLU A 71 -7.35 -2.13 3.82
CA GLU A 71 -6.66 -0.87 3.53
C GLU A 71 -6.17 -0.17 4.81
N HIS A 72 -6.98 -0.14 5.87
CA HIS A 72 -6.56 0.37 7.17
C HIS A 72 -5.38 -0.44 7.76
N ASN A 73 -5.45 -1.76 7.73
CA ASN A 73 -4.36 -2.63 8.17
C ASN A 73 -3.09 -2.39 7.34
N ILE A 74 -3.21 -2.23 6.02
CA ILE A 74 -2.06 -1.89 5.17
C ILE A 74 -1.45 -0.57 5.63
N LEU A 75 -2.23 0.48 5.87
CA LEU A 75 -1.72 1.78 6.36
C LEU A 75 -0.99 1.68 7.70
N GLU A 76 -1.52 0.91 8.66
CA GLU A 76 -0.85 0.65 9.93
C GLU A 76 0.52 -0.01 9.70
N LYS A 77 0.56 -1.09 8.90
CA LYS A 77 1.82 -1.78 8.57
C LYS A 77 2.79 -0.88 7.82
N LEU A 78 2.30 -0.02 6.94
CA LEU A 78 3.10 0.90 6.16
C LEU A 78 3.74 1.98 7.06
N THR A 79 2.98 2.48 8.05
CA THR A 79 3.48 3.41 9.07
C THR A 79 4.60 2.78 9.90
N MET A 80 4.41 1.53 10.35
CA MET A 80 5.46 0.80 11.08
C MET A 80 6.69 0.57 10.22
N THR A 81 6.51 0.18 8.95
CA THR A 81 7.60 -0.04 8.00
C THR A 81 8.38 1.25 7.71
N HIS A 82 7.71 2.42 7.66
CA HIS A 82 8.40 3.72 7.54
C HIS A 82 9.30 3.99 8.74
N TYR A 83 8.80 3.71 9.94
CA TYR A 83 9.56 3.89 11.17
C TYR A 83 10.77 2.96 11.21
N SER A 84 10.58 1.66 10.98
CA SER A 84 11.67 0.68 11.00
C SER A 84 12.64 0.85 9.82
N CYS A 85 12.19 1.33 8.66
CA CYS A 85 13.07 1.74 7.56
C CYS A 85 14.02 2.86 7.98
N SER A 86 13.49 3.88 8.68
CA SER A 86 14.30 4.99 9.19
C SER A 86 15.34 4.52 10.21
N GLN A 87 14.96 3.60 11.10
CA GLN A 87 15.90 2.96 12.04
C GLN A 87 16.97 2.15 11.30
N ALA A 88 16.58 1.34 10.30
CA ALA A 88 17.48 0.51 9.52
C ALA A 88 18.49 1.33 8.71
N ILE A 89 18.09 2.49 8.17
CA ILE A 89 19.01 3.45 7.53
C ILE A 89 20.10 3.90 8.50
N THR A 90 19.75 4.13 9.78
CA THR A 90 20.71 4.49 10.83
C THR A 90 21.45 3.30 11.47
N GLY A 91 21.29 2.09 10.91
CA GLY A 91 21.93 0.87 11.39
C GLY A 91 21.29 0.24 12.63
N ARG A 92 20.04 0.60 12.95
CA ARG A 92 19.29 0.07 14.11
C ARG A 92 18.10 -0.77 13.67
N ASN A 93 17.73 -1.76 14.47
CA ASN A 93 16.50 -2.57 14.30
C ASN A 93 16.32 -3.19 12.91
N GLY A 94 17.42 -3.64 12.28
CA GLY A 94 17.39 -4.26 10.95
C GLY A 94 16.46 -5.46 10.84
N ASP A 95 16.41 -6.32 11.85
CA ASP A 95 15.54 -7.51 11.85
C ASP A 95 14.06 -7.15 11.98
N GLU A 96 13.74 -6.08 12.69
CA GLU A 96 12.38 -5.55 12.82
C GLU A 96 11.91 -5.01 11.46
N PHE A 97 12.77 -4.25 10.77
CA PHE A 97 12.50 -3.79 9.42
C PHE A 97 12.19 -4.94 8.45
N LYS A 98 12.97 -6.04 8.48
CA LYS A 98 12.70 -7.22 7.64
C LYS A 98 11.33 -7.85 7.92
N LYS A 99 10.95 -7.94 9.20
CA LYS A 99 9.65 -8.45 9.63
C LYS A 99 8.51 -7.53 9.17
N ASP A 100 8.68 -6.23 9.29
CA ASP A 100 7.68 -5.24 8.89
C ASP A 100 7.45 -5.25 7.37
N VAL A 101 8.51 -5.30 6.56
CA VAL A 101 8.40 -5.43 5.10
C VAL A 101 7.67 -6.73 4.72
N ALA A 102 7.96 -7.84 5.40
CA ALA A 102 7.24 -9.09 5.16
C ALA A 102 5.76 -9.00 5.56
N SER A 103 5.45 -8.34 6.68
CA SER A 103 4.09 -8.13 7.16
C SER A 103 3.29 -7.23 6.22
N LEU A 104 3.89 -6.16 5.72
CA LEU A 104 3.30 -5.25 4.74
C LEU A 104 2.98 -5.98 3.43
N ALA A 105 3.95 -6.72 2.88
CA ALA A 105 3.72 -7.50 1.66
C ALA A 105 2.61 -8.55 1.83
N HIS A 106 2.49 -9.14 3.02
CA HIS A 106 1.40 -10.07 3.32
C HIS A 106 0.04 -9.35 3.39
N ALA A 107 -0.04 -8.19 4.04
CA ALA A 107 -1.26 -7.40 4.13
C ALA A 107 -1.77 -6.94 2.75
N VAL A 108 -0.85 -6.48 1.89
CA VAL A 108 -1.17 -6.12 0.50
C VAL A 108 -1.68 -7.33 -0.29
N LYS A 109 -1.03 -8.49 -0.13
CA LYS A 109 -1.52 -9.73 -0.76
C LYS A 109 -2.92 -10.13 -0.30
N GLN A 110 -3.23 -9.99 0.99
CA GLN A 110 -4.57 -10.28 1.51
C GLN A 110 -5.65 -9.41 0.83
N ARG A 111 -5.36 -8.13 0.58
CA ARG A 111 -6.25 -7.24 -0.18
C ARG A 111 -6.43 -7.72 -1.62
N THR A 112 -5.35 -8.11 -2.32
CA THR A 112 -5.46 -8.62 -3.70
C THR A 112 -6.17 -9.97 -3.83
N VAL A 113 -6.08 -10.85 -2.82
CA VAL A 113 -6.79 -12.13 -2.83
C VAL A 113 -8.30 -11.90 -2.67
N PHE A 114 -8.69 -10.86 -1.94
CA PHE A 114 -10.09 -10.49 -1.78
C PHE A 114 -10.72 -9.88 -3.05
N GLU A 115 -9.90 -9.34 -3.97
CA GLU A 115 -10.39 -8.88 -5.29
C GLU A 115 -10.75 -10.04 -6.24
N LYS A 116 -10.33 -11.29 -5.95
CA LYS A 116 -10.58 -12.47 -6.78
C LYS A 116 -11.76 -13.31 -6.29
#